data_AF-A0A7S4C8W5-F1
#
_entry.id   AF-A0A7S4C8W5-F1
#
_cell.length_a   1.000
_cell.length_b   1.000
_cell.length_c   1.000
_cell.angle_alpha   90.00
_cell.angle_beta   90.00
_cell.angle_gamma   90.00
#
_symmetry.space_group_name_H-M   'P 1'
#
loop_
_entity.id
_entity.type
_entity.pdbx_description
1 polymer ?
#
loop_
_entity_poly.entity_id
_entity_poly.type
_entity_poly.pdbx_seq_one_letter_code
_entity_poly.pdbx_strand_id
1 'polypeptide(L)'
;LFFRTLSGLWHFPSVTMSTSPLEMYMGACQKVGCKKNSYLLRTLPENVDGWPTLTEIDLNQNLVGRIGFQAVCDVIDPAYSLTRLCLANNGLDDTSMALLCPALDHHKKLTCLDLSGNPIRRKGGKMLLKLVKDVPSIQQLLLLNTLILPSLQNIINLRVTDNRQTYERPSSSGAVSLPLVDSTQRANITSSANPGGRSPKPPPLSSFEAYQNLCKVLQKPGHLETMCRKAFQKGDADASGELKFPEFVVATNDICEALSVPAPTAGDLKNIFHVVDTDGTG
;
A
#
# COMPACT_ATOMS: atom_id res chain seq x y z
N LEU A 1 1.44 -6.55 -28.04
CA LEU A 1 2.81 -6.06 -28.33
C LEU A 1 2.80 -4.54 -28.22
N PHE A 2 3.18 -4.00 -27.06
CA PHE A 2 3.36 -2.57 -26.87
C PHE A 2 4.69 -2.13 -27.49
N PHE A 3 4.73 -1.03 -28.24
CA PHE A 3 5.98 -0.45 -28.73
C PHE A 3 6.17 0.96 -28.18
N ARG A 4 7.36 1.21 -27.63
CA ARG A 4 7.79 2.48 -27.07
C ARG A 4 8.47 3.29 -28.18
N THR A 5 8.01 4.51 -28.43
CA THR A 5 8.68 5.43 -29.36
C THR A 5 9.86 6.13 -28.66
N LEU A 6 10.81 6.63 -29.46
CA LEU A 6 12.01 7.34 -28.99
C LEU A 6 11.69 8.65 -28.22
N SER A 7 10.46 9.16 -28.29
CA SER A 7 10.00 10.35 -27.56
C SER A 7 9.32 10.05 -26.22
N GLY A 8 9.24 8.77 -25.80
CA GLY A 8 8.70 8.39 -24.48
C GLY A 8 7.18 8.48 -24.34
N LEU A 9 6.45 8.83 -25.41
CA LEU A 9 5.00 8.83 -25.45
C LEU A 9 4.48 7.44 -25.87
N TRP A 10 3.66 6.83 -25.02
CA TRP A 10 2.86 5.68 -25.38
C TRP A 10 1.78 6.13 -26.38
N HIS A 11 1.96 5.80 -27.66
CA HIS A 11 0.84 5.80 -28.60
C HIS A 11 0.04 4.53 -28.33
N PHE A 12 -1.20 4.68 -27.89
CA PHE A 12 -2.19 3.61 -28.01
C PHE A 12 -2.56 3.57 -29.50
N PRO A 13 -2.14 2.55 -30.26
CA PRO A 13 -2.81 2.33 -31.53
C PRO A 13 -4.28 2.13 -31.17
N SER A 14 -5.21 2.60 -32.02
CA SER A 14 -6.54 1.98 -32.06
C SER A 14 -6.31 0.52 -32.43
N VAL A 15 -5.97 -0.32 -31.45
CA VAL A 15 -6.00 -1.76 -31.59
C VAL A 15 -7.47 -2.05 -31.65
N THR A 16 -7.99 -2.16 -32.87
CA THR A 16 -9.25 -2.85 -33.09
C THR A 16 -8.99 -4.27 -32.62
N MET A 17 -9.33 -4.56 -31.35
CA MET A 17 -9.36 -5.91 -30.84
C MET A 17 -10.31 -6.67 -31.78
N SER A 18 -9.78 -7.56 -32.60
CA SER A 18 -10.60 -8.30 -33.58
C SER A 18 -11.54 -9.33 -32.90
N THR A 19 -11.56 -9.36 -31.58
CA THR A 19 -12.21 -10.34 -30.73
C THR A 19 -12.90 -9.62 -29.59
N SER A 20 -14.14 -10.01 -29.30
CA SER A 20 -14.88 -9.44 -28.16
C SER A 20 -14.33 -9.93 -26.82
N PRO A 21 -14.65 -9.24 -25.70
CA PRO A 21 -14.27 -9.73 -24.38
C PRO A 21 -14.73 -11.15 -24.09
N LEU A 22 -15.96 -11.50 -24.49
CA LEU A 22 -16.51 -12.84 -24.31
C LEU A 22 -15.74 -13.88 -25.14
N GLU A 23 -15.48 -13.60 -26.40
CA GLU A 23 -14.71 -14.51 -27.28
C GLU A 23 -13.28 -14.71 -26.77
N MET A 24 -12.64 -13.64 -26.28
CA MET A 24 -11.30 -13.71 -25.69
C MET A 24 -11.31 -14.61 -24.45
N TYR A 25 -12.30 -14.44 -23.57
CA TYR A 25 -12.45 -15.30 -22.38
C TYR A 25 -12.64 -16.77 -22.75
N MET A 26 -13.50 -17.05 -23.74
CA MET A 26 -13.77 -18.42 -24.19
C MET A 26 -12.52 -19.07 -24.79
N GLY A 27 -11.78 -18.34 -25.61
CA GLY A 27 -10.51 -18.77 -26.20
C GLY A 27 -9.44 -19.02 -25.14
N ALA A 28 -9.33 -18.13 -24.15
CA ALA A 28 -8.42 -18.30 -23.02
C ALA A 28 -8.77 -19.54 -22.20
N CYS A 29 -10.05 -19.77 -21.90
CA CYS A 29 -10.49 -20.98 -21.20
C CYS A 29 -10.17 -22.26 -21.96
N GLN A 30 -10.33 -22.25 -23.29
CA GLN A 30 -9.99 -23.40 -24.15
C GLN A 30 -8.49 -23.66 -24.16
N LYS A 31 -7.67 -22.61 -24.29
CA LYS A 31 -6.20 -22.69 -24.30
C LYS A 31 -5.65 -23.24 -22.99
N VAL A 32 -6.19 -22.79 -21.86
CA VAL A 32 -5.75 -23.22 -20.53
C VAL A 32 -6.41 -24.55 -20.12
N GLY A 33 -7.49 -24.96 -20.78
CA GLY A 33 -8.18 -26.22 -20.52
C GLY A 33 -9.06 -26.18 -19.26
N CYS A 34 -9.64 -25.02 -18.92
CA CYS A 34 -10.49 -24.87 -17.75
C CYS A 34 -11.99 -24.80 -18.10
N LYS A 35 -12.83 -25.14 -17.11
CA LYS A 35 -14.27 -24.91 -17.21
C LYS A 35 -14.54 -23.40 -17.21
N LYS A 36 -15.33 -22.95 -18.18
CA LYS A 36 -15.76 -21.56 -18.30
C LYS A 36 -16.65 -21.19 -17.10
N ASN A 37 -16.41 -20.03 -16.51
CA ASN A 37 -17.24 -19.48 -15.45
C ASN A 37 -18.55 -18.96 -16.07
N SER A 38 -19.70 -19.45 -15.61
CA SER A 38 -21.01 -19.12 -16.17
C SER A 38 -21.43 -17.68 -15.98
N TYR A 39 -20.92 -16.99 -14.95
CA TYR A 39 -21.19 -15.58 -14.73
C TYR A 39 -20.51 -14.74 -15.82
N LEU A 40 -19.21 -14.96 -16.06
CA LEU A 40 -18.47 -14.26 -17.12
C LEU A 40 -19.07 -14.49 -18.51
N LEU A 41 -19.61 -15.68 -18.78
CA LEU A 41 -20.31 -15.93 -20.05
C LEU A 41 -21.57 -15.09 -20.25
N ARG A 42 -22.20 -14.61 -19.17
CA ARG A 42 -23.43 -13.82 -19.24
C ARG A 42 -23.17 -12.31 -19.13
N THR A 43 -22.05 -11.91 -18.56
CA THR A 43 -21.76 -10.50 -18.26
C THR A 43 -20.74 -9.87 -19.19
N LEU A 44 -19.83 -10.66 -19.78
CA LEU A 44 -18.87 -10.12 -20.73
C LEU A 44 -19.56 -9.72 -22.05
N PRO A 45 -19.24 -8.55 -22.61
CA PRO A 45 -19.77 -8.15 -23.90
C PRO A 45 -19.42 -9.13 -25.03
N GLU A 46 -20.41 -9.45 -25.86
CA GLU A 46 -20.25 -10.30 -27.04
C GLU A 46 -19.68 -9.54 -28.25
N ASN A 47 -19.77 -8.21 -28.21
CA ASN A 47 -19.34 -7.33 -29.30
C ASN A 47 -17.90 -6.85 -29.10
N VAL A 48 -17.18 -6.69 -30.21
CA VAL A 48 -15.82 -6.13 -30.25
C VAL A 48 -15.75 -4.75 -29.60
N ASP A 49 -16.75 -3.90 -29.82
CA ASP A 49 -16.80 -2.55 -29.23
C ASP A 49 -17.19 -2.55 -27.74
N GLY A 50 -17.23 -3.72 -27.09
CA GLY A 50 -17.54 -3.87 -25.68
C GLY A 50 -16.35 -3.63 -24.73
N TRP A 51 -15.12 -3.58 -25.22
CA TRP A 51 -13.94 -3.30 -24.38
C TRP A 51 -14.00 -1.97 -23.62
N PRO A 52 -14.41 -0.84 -24.23
CA PRO A 52 -14.49 0.43 -23.53
C PRO A 52 -15.62 0.46 -22.49
N THR A 53 -16.63 -0.41 -22.60
CA THR A 53 -17.78 -0.48 -21.68
C THR A 53 -17.51 -1.33 -20.45
N LEU A 54 -16.44 -2.14 -20.45
CA LEU A 54 -15.97 -2.89 -19.28
C LEU A 54 -15.33 -1.96 -18.25
N THR A 55 -16.17 -1.33 -17.44
CA THR A 55 -15.76 -0.48 -16.31
C THR A 55 -15.71 -1.26 -15.00
N GLU A 56 -16.44 -2.35 -14.90
CA GLU A 56 -16.52 -3.16 -13.68
C GLU A 56 -16.54 -4.66 -14.01
N ILE A 57 -15.73 -5.42 -13.29
CA ILE A 57 -15.76 -6.89 -13.29
C ILE A 57 -15.96 -7.32 -11.84
N ASP A 58 -17.12 -7.89 -11.55
CA ASP A 58 -17.43 -8.48 -10.24
C ASP A 58 -17.45 -10.01 -10.35
N LEU A 59 -16.48 -10.65 -9.72
CA LEU A 59 -16.38 -12.10 -9.60
C LEU A 59 -16.38 -12.54 -8.14
N ASN A 60 -16.94 -11.76 -7.24
CA ASN A 60 -17.06 -12.16 -5.84
C ASN A 60 -17.73 -13.54 -5.73
N GLN A 61 -17.14 -14.44 -4.94
CA GLN A 61 -17.66 -15.80 -4.69
C GLN A 61 -17.90 -16.65 -5.95
N ASN A 62 -17.19 -16.39 -7.05
CA ASN A 62 -17.39 -17.10 -8.31
C ASN A 62 -16.45 -18.30 -8.54
N LEU A 63 -15.65 -18.68 -7.52
CA LEU A 63 -14.79 -19.87 -7.51
C LEU A 63 -14.02 -20.08 -8.83
N VAL A 64 -13.37 -19.02 -9.30
CA VAL A 64 -12.68 -18.99 -10.60
C VAL A 64 -11.56 -20.05 -10.67
N GLY A 65 -11.03 -20.47 -9.52
CA GLY A 65 -9.98 -21.48 -9.42
C GLY A 65 -8.65 -20.99 -10.00
N ARG A 66 -7.52 -21.60 -9.60
CA ARG A 66 -6.19 -21.11 -10.03
C ARG A 66 -5.99 -21.12 -11.55
N ILE A 67 -6.43 -22.19 -12.21
CA ILE A 67 -6.29 -22.38 -13.64
C ILE A 67 -7.25 -21.45 -14.40
N GLY A 68 -8.52 -21.38 -13.96
CA GLY A 68 -9.50 -20.48 -14.57
C GLY A 68 -9.16 -19.00 -14.37
N PHE A 69 -8.43 -18.66 -13.30
CA PHE A 69 -8.03 -17.29 -13.03
C PHE A 69 -7.03 -16.76 -14.05
N GLN A 70 -6.20 -17.63 -14.64
CA GLN A 70 -5.33 -17.22 -15.75
C GLN A 70 -6.15 -16.75 -16.95
N ALA A 71 -7.23 -17.45 -17.30
CA ALA A 71 -8.12 -17.02 -18.37
C ALA A 71 -8.88 -15.72 -18.05
N VAL A 72 -9.10 -15.43 -16.76
CA VAL A 72 -9.66 -14.14 -16.33
C VAL A 72 -8.62 -13.02 -16.46
N CYS A 73 -7.36 -13.27 -16.11
CA CYS A 73 -6.28 -12.29 -16.32
C CYS A 73 -6.11 -11.90 -17.80
N ASP A 74 -6.26 -12.85 -18.72
CA ASP A 74 -6.20 -12.59 -20.17
C ASP A 74 -7.30 -11.61 -20.64
N VAL A 75 -8.41 -11.50 -19.91
CA VAL A 75 -9.49 -10.52 -20.18
C VAL A 75 -9.25 -9.21 -19.44
N ILE A 76 -8.71 -9.27 -18.21
CA ILE A 76 -8.42 -8.08 -17.40
C ILE A 76 -7.36 -7.21 -18.08
N ASP A 77 -6.27 -7.81 -18.57
CA ASP A 77 -5.12 -7.12 -19.16
C ASP A 77 -5.51 -6.11 -20.28
N PRO A 78 -6.35 -6.47 -21.28
CA PRO A 78 -6.79 -5.49 -22.28
C PRO A 78 -7.92 -4.55 -21.83
N ALA A 79 -8.53 -4.74 -20.65
CA ALA A 79 -9.69 -3.97 -20.18
C ALA A 79 -9.32 -2.58 -19.63
N TYR A 80 -8.76 -1.72 -20.47
CA TYR A 80 -8.23 -0.40 -20.09
C TYR A 80 -9.25 0.59 -19.48
N SER A 81 -10.54 0.35 -19.67
CA SER A 81 -11.64 1.15 -19.08
C SER A 81 -12.00 0.73 -17.65
N LEU A 82 -11.43 -0.36 -17.13
CA LEU A 82 -11.78 -0.91 -15.82
C LEU A 82 -11.49 0.08 -14.70
N THR A 83 -12.51 0.38 -13.90
CA THR A 83 -12.45 1.25 -12.72
C THR A 83 -12.66 0.45 -11.42
N ARG A 84 -13.39 -0.67 -11.49
CA ARG A 84 -13.66 -1.55 -10.35
C ARG A 84 -13.37 -3.01 -10.69
N LEU A 85 -12.64 -3.70 -9.83
CA LEU A 85 -12.40 -5.14 -9.94
C LEU A 85 -12.67 -5.81 -8.60
N CYS A 86 -13.68 -6.66 -8.55
CA CYS A 86 -14.08 -7.38 -7.34
C CYS A 86 -13.79 -8.88 -7.49
N LEU A 87 -12.91 -9.40 -6.64
CA LEU A 87 -12.40 -10.78 -6.69
C LEU A 87 -12.49 -11.46 -5.31
N ALA A 88 -13.35 -10.98 -4.41
CA ALA A 88 -13.44 -11.50 -3.06
C ALA A 88 -13.88 -12.98 -3.02
N ASN A 89 -13.35 -13.74 -2.07
CA ASN A 89 -13.72 -15.14 -1.82
C ASN A 89 -13.58 -16.06 -3.06
N ASN A 90 -12.47 -15.96 -3.79
CA ASN A 90 -12.17 -16.80 -4.96
C ASN A 90 -11.04 -17.82 -4.73
N GLY A 91 -10.52 -17.92 -3.50
CA GLY A 91 -9.39 -18.79 -3.19
C GLY A 91 -8.09 -18.34 -3.86
N LEU A 92 -7.94 -17.05 -4.16
CA LEU A 92 -6.73 -16.50 -4.79
C LEU A 92 -5.56 -16.48 -3.80
N ASP A 93 -4.41 -16.99 -4.20
CA ASP A 93 -3.21 -17.05 -3.37
C ASP A 93 -2.09 -16.15 -3.92
N ASP A 94 -0.89 -16.25 -3.33
CA ASP A 94 0.30 -15.52 -3.78
C ASP A 94 0.65 -15.77 -5.25
N THR A 95 0.28 -16.92 -5.80
CA THR A 95 0.56 -17.25 -7.19
C THR A 95 -0.46 -16.63 -8.14
N SER A 96 -1.72 -16.52 -7.71
CA SER A 96 -2.72 -15.71 -8.42
C SER A 96 -2.31 -14.23 -8.44
N MET A 97 -1.71 -13.71 -7.36
CA MET A 97 -1.17 -12.33 -7.35
C MET A 97 -0.02 -12.14 -8.35
N ALA A 98 0.74 -13.20 -8.63
CA ALA A 98 1.78 -13.16 -9.65
C ALA A 98 1.25 -13.04 -11.08
N LEU A 99 -0.01 -13.41 -11.31
CA LEU A 99 -0.71 -13.20 -12.59
C LEU A 99 -1.46 -11.86 -12.60
N LEU A 100 -2.13 -11.53 -11.50
CA LEU A 100 -2.97 -10.34 -11.39
C LEU A 100 -2.16 -9.03 -11.41
N CYS A 101 -1.06 -8.95 -10.66
CA CYS A 101 -0.31 -7.69 -10.57
C CYS A 101 0.25 -7.22 -11.93
N PRO A 102 0.88 -8.08 -12.74
CA PRO A 102 1.28 -7.69 -14.10
C PRO A 102 0.10 -7.30 -14.99
N ALA A 103 -1.02 -8.02 -14.91
CA ALA A 103 -2.22 -7.69 -15.69
C ALA A 103 -2.82 -6.31 -15.32
N LEU A 104 -2.50 -5.76 -14.14
CA LEU A 104 -3.05 -4.49 -13.66
C LEU A 104 -2.09 -3.31 -13.72
N ASP A 105 -0.80 -3.51 -13.98
CA ASP A 105 0.26 -2.49 -13.80
C ASP A 105 0.13 -1.25 -14.70
N HIS A 106 -0.65 -1.38 -15.78
CA HIS A 106 -0.90 -0.34 -16.77
C HIS A 106 -2.31 0.25 -16.69
N HIS A 107 -3.19 -0.25 -15.81
CA HIS A 107 -4.54 0.26 -15.63
C HIS A 107 -4.54 1.62 -14.93
N LYS A 108 -4.71 2.71 -15.68
CA LYS A 108 -4.69 4.08 -15.12
C LYS A 108 -6.02 4.57 -14.57
N LYS A 109 -7.10 3.81 -14.78
CA LYS A 109 -8.46 4.16 -14.34
C LYS A 109 -8.98 3.29 -13.18
N LEU A 110 -8.26 2.24 -12.82
CA LEU A 110 -8.67 1.32 -11.75
C LEU A 110 -8.58 2.04 -10.41
N THR A 111 -9.73 2.28 -9.78
CA THR A 111 -9.83 2.99 -8.48
C THR A 111 -10.07 2.06 -7.32
N CYS A 112 -10.72 0.91 -7.57
CA CYS A 112 -11.09 -0.03 -6.53
C CYS A 112 -10.76 -1.47 -6.93
N LEU A 113 -10.06 -2.16 -6.03
CA LEU A 113 -9.70 -3.58 -6.13
C LEU A 113 -10.11 -4.29 -4.84
N ASP A 114 -11.02 -5.25 -4.93
CA ASP A 114 -11.41 -6.10 -3.79
C ASP A 114 -10.81 -7.50 -3.91
N LEU A 115 -9.99 -7.86 -2.94
CA LEU A 115 -9.34 -9.16 -2.80
C LEU A 115 -9.66 -9.84 -1.47
N SER A 116 -10.72 -9.41 -0.78
CA SER A 116 -11.08 -9.89 0.54
C SER A 116 -11.42 -11.39 0.55
N GLY A 117 -11.18 -12.08 1.66
CA GLY A 117 -11.51 -13.51 1.80
C GLY A 117 -10.69 -14.45 0.90
N ASN A 118 -9.53 -14.01 0.45
CA ASN A 118 -8.60 -14.81 -0.35
C ASN A 118 -7.35 -15.18 0.47
N PRO A 119 -6.79 -16.40 0.34
CA PRO A 119 -5.62 -16.88 1.07
C PRO A 119 -4.27 -16.27 0.59
N ILE A 120 -4.23 -14.95 0.40
CA ILE A 120 -3.05 -14.17 0.03
C ILE A 120 -2.16 -13.99 1.25
N ARG A 121 -0.87 -14.32 1.16
CA ARG A 121 0.10 -14.26 2.27
C ARG A 121 1.11 -13.14 2.03
N ARG A 122 2.25 -13.21 2.72
CA ARG A 122 3.35 -12.22 2.66
C ARG A 122 3.83 -11.93 1.24
N LYS A 123 4.00 -12.95 0.39
CA LYS A 123 4.58 -12.76 -0.95
C LYS A 123 3.59 -11.99 -1.84
N GLY A 124 2.32 -12.40 -1.86
CA GLY A 124 1.27 -11.68 -2.59
C GLY A 124 1.07 -10.27 -2.06
N GLY A 125 1.12 -10.07 -0.73
CA GLY A 125 1.08 -8.74 -0.12
C GLY A 125 2.21 -7.81 -0.61
N LYS A 126 3.44 -8.31 -0.78
CA LYS A 126 4.56 -7.50 -1.33
C LYS A 126 4.31 -7.11 -2.79
N MET A 127 3.70 -8.01 -3.57
CA MET A 127 3.34 -7.74 -4.97
C MET A 127 2.24 -6.69 -5.06
N LEU A 128 1.22 -6.79 -4.20
CA LEU A 128 0.16 -5.79 -4.08
C LEU A 128 0.70 -4.42 -3.66
N LEU A 129 1.62 -4.38 -2.70
CA LEU A 129 2.28 -3.12 -2.32
C LEU A 129 3.01 -2.48 -3.50
N LYS A 130 3.70 -3.28 -4.31
CA LYS A 130 4.35 -2.79 -5.52
C LYS A 130 3.32 -2.27 -6.52
N LEU A 131 2.25 -3.04 -6.78
CA LEU A 131 1.17 -2.65 -7.68
C LEU A 131 0.57 -1.29 -7.30
N VAL A 132 0.23 -1.09 -6.03
CA VAL A 132 -0.37 0.19 -5.56
C VAL A 132 0.62 1.36 -5.65
N LYS A 133 1.93 1.11 -5.62
CA LYS A 133 2.95 2.15 -5.89
C LYS A 133 2.99 2.53 -7.35
N ASP A 134 2.96 1.55 -8.24
CA ASP A 134 3.08 1.71 -9.70
C ASP A 134 1.76 2.19 -10.35
N VAL A 135 0.63 1.91 -9.70
CA VAL A 135 -0.73 2.24 -10.12
C VAL A 135 -1.40 3.16 -9.09
N PRO A 136 -1.07 4.47 -9.10
CA PRO A 136 -1.60 5.42 -8.13
C PRO A 136 -3.09 5.72 -8.29
N SER A 137 -3.72 5.25 -9.38
CA SER A 137 -5.18 5.36 -9.53
C SER A 137 -5.94 4.50 -8.52
N ILE A 138 -5.32 3.45 -7.96
CA ILE A 138 -5.95 2.57 -6.95
C ILE A 138 -6.04 3.33 -5.63
N GLN A 139 -7.27 3.68 -5.24
CA GLN A 139 -7.62 4.46 -4.05
C GLN A 139 -8.39 3.65 -3.00
N GLN A 140 -8.81 2.44 -3.37
CA GLN A 140 -9.44 1.47 -2.51
C GLN A 140 -8.88 0.08 -2.83
N LEU A 141 -8.22 -0.54 -1.86
CA LEU A 141 -7.78 -1.92 -1.92
C LEU A 141 -8.31 -2.65 -0.69
N LEU A 142 -9.26 -3.56 -0.90
CA LEU A 142 -9.89 -4.32 0.16
C LEU A 142 -9.18 -5.67 0.33
N LEU A 143 -8.70 -5.91 1.55
CA LEU A 143 -7.88 -7.09 1.90
C LEU A 143 -8.37 -7.76 3.20
N LEU A 144 -9.66 -7.58 3.53
CA LEU A 144 -10.26 -8.18 4.72
C LEU A 144 -10.17 -9.70 4.63
N ASN A 145 -9.91 -10.37 5.74
CA ASN A 145 -9.83 -11.84 5.80
C ASN A 145 -8.82 -12.44 4.79
N THR A 146 -7.67 -11.77 4.60
CA THR A 146 -6.50 -12.34 3.92
C THR A 146 -5.48 -12.86 4.94
N LEU A 147 -4.42 -13.54 4.48
CA LEU A 147 -3.31 -14.04 5.31
C LEU A 147 -2.08 -13.12 5.23
N ILE A 148 -2.25 -11.87 4.80
CA ILE A 148 -1.19 -10.87 4.75
C ILE A 148 -0.85 -10.47 6.18
N LEU A 149 0.44 -10.31 6.50
CA LEU A 149 0.84 -9.88 7.83
C LEU A 149 0.23 -8.50 8.14
N PRO A 150 -0.30 -8.26 9.35
CA PRO A 150 -0.92 -6.98 9.71
C PRO A 150 0.00 -5.78 9.48
N SER A 151 1.30 -5.92 9.73
CA SER A 151 2.30 -4.88 9.47
C SER A 151 2.40 -4.51 7.98
N LEU A 152 2.43 -5.51 7.10
CA LEU A 152 2.45 -5.30 5.65
C LEU A 152 1.12 -4.75 5.15
N GLN A 153 0.00 -5.24 5.67
CA GLN A 153 -1.32 -4.72 5.33
C GLN A 153 -1.47 -3.25 5.72
N ASN A 154 -0.91 -2.84 6.86
CA ASN A 154 -0.87 -1.43 7.25
C ASN A 154 -0.07 -0.58 6.26
N ILE A 155 1.11 -1.04 5.84
CA ILE A 155 1.93 -0.33 4.82
C ILE A 155 1.16 -0.18 3.50
N ILE A 156 0.44 -1.22 3.08
CA ILE A 156 -0.41 -1.17 1.89
C ILE A 156 -1.52 -0.12 2.08
N ASN A 157 -2.25 -0.17 3.19
CA ASN A 157 -3.34 0.77 3.48
C ASN A 157 -2.86 2.23 3.53
N LEU A 158 -1.68 2.48 4.10
CA LEU A 158 -1.06 3.80 4.09
C LEU A 158 -0.79 4.27 2.66
N ARG A 159 -0.22 3.41 1.82
CA ARG A 159 0.03 3.77 0.42
C ARG A 159 -1.25 4.00 -0.38
N VAL A 160 -2.30 3.21 -0.15
CA VAL A 160 -3.62 3.41 -0.77
C VAL A 160 -4.23 4.75 -0.33
N THR A 161 -4.05 5.12 0.95
CA THR A 161 -4.52 6.41 1.48
C THR A 161 -3.77 7.58 0.83
N ASP A 162 -2.46 7.45 0.64
CA ASP A 162 -1.64 8.43 -0.07
C ASP A 162 -2.06 8.60 -1.54
N ASN A 163 -2.36 7.49 -2.23
CA ASN A 163 -2.92 7.52 -3.59
C ASN A 163 -4.23 8.33 -3.65
N ARG A 164 -5.13 8.19 -2.66
CA ARG A 164 -6.37 8.99 -2.60
C ARG A 164 -6.10 10.49 -2.52
N GLN A 165 -5.19 10.89 -1.64
CA GLN A 165 -4.85 12.31 -1.44
C GLN A 165 -4.13 12.94 -2.64
N THR A 166 -3.29 12.17 -3.32
CA THR A 166 -2.50 12.64 -4.47
C THR A 166 -3.30 12.64 -5.77
N TYR A 167 -4.24 11.71 -5.94
CA TYR A 167 -5.09 11.63 -7.14
C TYR A 167 -6.26 12.63 -7.12
N GLU A 168 -6.73 13.05 -5.94
CA GLU A 168 -7.80 14.04 -5.78
C GLU A 168 -7.33 15.51 -5.99
N ARG A 169 -6.03 15.80 -6.06
CA ARG A 169 -5.54 17.15 -6.40
C ARG A 169 -5.56 17.34 -7.93
N PRO A 170 -6.49 18.12 -8.51
CA PRO A 170 -6.39 18.50 -9.90
C PRO A 170 -5.25 19.50 -10.03
N SER A 171 -4.58 19.46 -11.18
CA SER A 171 -3.64 20.48 -11.64
C SER A 171 -4.30 21.87 -11.63
N SER A 172 -4.23 22.58 -10.50
CA SER A 172 -4.37 24.03 -10.46
C SER A 172 -2.99 24.65 -10.63
N SER A 173 -2.52 24.75 -11.88
CA SER A 173 -1.58 25.82 -12.23
C SER A 173 -2.36 27.14 -12.17
N GLY A 174 -2.18 27.89 -11.10
CA GLY A 174 -2.69 29.24 -10.97
C GLY A 174 -1.77 29.96 -9.99
N ALA A 175 -0.88 30.79 -10.54
CA ALA A 175 0.04 31.63 -9.79
C ALA A 175 -0.69 32.39 -8.69
N VAL A 176 -0.16 32.38 -7.46
CA VAL A 176 -0.34 33.50 -6.53
C VAL A 176 0.97 33.73 -5.78
N SER A 177 1.37 34.99 -5.87
CA SER A 177 2.59 35.63 -5.40
C SER A 177 2.88 35.46 -3.91
N LEU A 178 4.18 35.49 -3.60
CA LEU A 178 4.72 35.90 -2.30
C LEU A 178 4.14 37.25 -1.87
N PRO A 179 3.87 37.46 -0.58
CA PRO A 179 4.07 38.77 0.01
C PRO A 179 5.28 38.72 0.94
N LEU A 180 6.27 39.56 0.63
CA LEU A 180 7.06 40.21 1.66
C LEU A 180 6.12 41.08 2.51
N VAL A 181 6.18 40.97 3.82
CA VAL A 181 6.06 42.14 4.69
C VAL A 181 7.03 41.97 5.86
N ASP A 182 8.04 42.83 5.87
CA ASP A 182 8.89 43.10 7.01
C ASP A 182 8.27 44.23 7.85
N SER A 183 8.70 44.27 9.10
CA SER A 183 8.74 45.38 10.04
C SER A 183 7.56 45.64 10.99
N THR A 184 7.89 45.35 12.26
CA THR A 184 7.64 46.17 13.46
C THR A 184 6.24 46.22 14.07
N GLN A 185 6.08 45.52 15.21
CA GLN A 185 5.75 46.19 16.46
C GLN A 185 6.28 45.44 17.68
N ARG A 186 7.00 46.19 18.52
CA ARG A 186 7.65 45.82 19.79
C ARG A 186 6.76 46.34 20.93
N ALA A 187 6.51 45.53 21.95
CA ALA A 187 6.42 45.92 23.38
C ALA A 187 6.16 44.64 24.22
N ASN A 188 7.17 44.06 24.86
CA ASN A 188 7.62 44.31 26.25
C ASN A 188 6.57 44.04 27.34
N ILE A 189 6.75 42.93 28.09
CA ILE A 189 6.63 42.87 29.57
C ILE A 189 7.73 41.94 30.12
N THR A 190 8.32 42.38 31.23
CA THR A 190 9.56 41.98 31.89
C THR A 190 9.41 40.88 32.96
N SER A 191 10.47 40.05 33.07
CA SER A 191 11.13 39.48 34.27
C SER A 191 10.35 38.75 35.38
N SER A 192 10.79 37.52 35.71
CA SER A 192 11.42 37.18 37.02
C SER A 192 11.86 35.70 37.09
N ALA A 193 13.09 35.46 37.58
CA ALA A 193 13.59 34.17 38.09
C ALA A 193 12.84 33.79 39.40
N ASN A 194 12.83 32.59 40.01
CA ASN A 194 13.77 31.46 40.10
C ASN A 194 13.00 30.21 40.68
N PRO A 195 13.62 29.14 41.24
CA PRO A 195 13.74 27.79 40.68
C PRO A 195 12.95 26.68 41.41
N GLY A 196 12.86 25.50 40.79
CA GLY A 196 12.54 24.23 41.49
C GLY A 196 11.11 23.73 41.28
N GLY A 197 10.94 22.85 40.29
CA GLY A 197 9.70 22.09 40.09
C GLY A 197 9.83 21.24 38.84
N ARG A 198 9.67 19.92 38.97
CA ARG A 198 9.71 18.98 37.85
C ARG A 198 8.80 19.48 36.74
N SER A 199 9.35 19.61 35.53
CA SER A 199 8.60 19.97 34.33
C SER A 199 7.40 19.04 34.17
N PRO A 200 6.18 19.55 33.94
CA PRO A 200 5.03 18.70 33.65
C PRO A 200 5.30 17.96 32.34
N LYS A 201 5.03 16.65 32.34
CA LYS A 201 5.15 15.77 31.17
C LYS A 201 4.32 16.39 30.03
N PRO A 202 4.88 16.56 28.81
CA PRO A 202 4.15 17.17 27.71
C PRO A 202 2.89 16.33 27.41
N PRO A 203 1.78 16.97 27.00
CA PRO A 203 0.55 16.26 26.66
C PRO A 203 0.81 15.27 25.52
N PRO A 204 0.07 14.15 25.45
CA PRO A 204 0.24 13.16 24.39
C PRO A 204 0.03 13.84 23.03
N LEU A 205 1.01 13.67 22.13
CA LEU A 205 0.97 14.16 20.76
C LEU A 205 -0.34 13.73 20.09
N SER A 206 -0.97 14.63 19.34
CA SER A 206 -2.16 14.28 18.57
C SER A 206 -1.81 13.17 17.57
N SER A 207 -2.77 12.30 17.25
CA SER A 207 -2.59 11.21 16.29
C SER A 207 -2.04 11.69 14.93
N PHE A 208 -2.33 12.94 14.57
CA PHE A 208 -1.82 13.61 13.37
C PHE A 208 -0.34 14.01 13.47
N GLU A 209 0.10 14.55 14.60
CA GLU A 209 1.51 14.94 14.81
C GLU A 209 2.42 13.73 14.97
N ALA A 210 1.96 12.70 15.69
CA ALA A 210 2.65 11.41 15.78
C ALA A 210 2.82 10.77 14.38
N TYR A 211 1.80 10.88 13.53
CA TYR A 211 1.80 10.38 12.16
C TYR A 211 2.73 11.19 11.24
N GLN A 212 2.75 12.52 11.34
CA GLN A 212 3.68 13.36 10.59
C GLN A 212 5.13 13.06 10.96
N ASN A 213 5.42 12.83 12.24
CA ASN A 213 6.75 12.48 12.71
C ASN A 213 7.14 11.07 12.25
N LEU A 214 6.24 10.08 12.32
CA LEU A 214 6.47 8.74 11.76
C LEU A 214 6.77 8.77 10.25
N CYS A 215 6.04 9.56 9.49
CA CYS A 215 6.27 9.75 8.05
C CYS A 215 7.63 10.39 7.76
N LYS A 216 8.07 11.38 8.56
CA LYS A 216 9.41 11.99 8.43
C LYS A 216 10.53 11.00 8.73
N VAL A 217 10.30 10.07 9.66
CA VAL A 217 11.27 9.03 10.05
C VAL A 217 11.40 7.95 8.98
N LEU A 218 10.28 7.47 8.44
CA LEU A 218 10.25 6.44 7.40
C LEU A 218 10.76 6.94 6.04
N GLN A 219 10.79 8.26 5.81
CA GLN A 219 11.41 8.88 4.64
C GLN A 219 12.95 8.92 4.69
N LYS A 220 13.58 8.58 5.82
CA LYS A 220 15.05 8.54 5.97
C LYS A 220 15.54 7.17 6.45
N PRO A 221 15.46 6.12 5.60
CA PRO A 221 15.77 4.74 5.98
C PRO A 221 17.18 4.56 6.58
N GLY A 222 18.20 5.25 6.05
CA GLY A 222 19.57 5.18 6.61
C GLY A 222 19.72 5.84 7.98
N HIS A 223 18.91 6.86 8.29
CA HIS A 223 18.91 7.50 9.60
C HIS A 223 18.24 6.61 10.64
N LEU A 224 17.12 5.97 10.27
CA LEU A 224 16.45 4.97 11.09
C LEU A 224 17.37 3.77 11.36
N GLU A 225 18.05 3.25 10.34
CA GLU A 225 19.03 2.18 10.51
C GLU A 225 20.17 2.59 11.47
N THR A 226 20.70 3.81 11.33
CA THR A 226 21.76 4.34 12.21
C THR A 226 21.27 4.49 13.65
N MET A 227 20.03 4.93 13.87
CA MET A 227 19.45 5.06 15.21
C MET A 227 19.16 3.70 15.84
N CYS A 228 18.59 2.77 15.09
CA CYS A 228 18.40 1.39 15.55
C CYS A 228 19.75 0.74 15.92
N ARG A 229 20.81 0.93 15.11
CA ARG A 229 22.15 0.45 15.45
C ARG A 229 22.76 1.07 16.70
N LYS A 230 22.41 2.31 17.02
CA LYS A 230 22.87 3.01 18.23
C LYS A 230 22.08 2.61 19.48
N ALA A 231 20.78 2.33 19.32
CA ALA A 231 19.86 1.97 20.38
C ALA A 231 19.89 0.48 20.74
N PHE A 232 20.33 -0.38 19.81
CA PHE A 232 20.51 -1.82 20.02
C PHE A 232 21.99 -2.17 19.80
N GLN A 233 22.83 -1.96 20.81
CA GLN A 233 24.24 -2.32 20.75
C GLN A 233 24.44 -3.78 21.16
N LYS A 234 25.51 -4.41 20.66
CA LYS A 234 25.86 -5.81 20.96
C LYS A 234 26.08 -6.11 22.45
N GLY A 235 26.21 -5.07 23.29
CA GLY A 235 26.36 -5.18 24.74
C GLY A 235 25.08 -4.94 25.55
N ASP A 236 23.95 -4.61 24.89
CA ASP A 236 22.65 -4.42 25.54
C ASP A 236 21.88 -5.74 25.69
N ALA A 237 22.35 -6.79 25.01
CA ALA A 237 21.93 -8.16 25.23
C ALA A 237 22.60 -8.73 26.48
N ASP A 238 21.93 -9.66 27.17
CA ASP A 238 22.56 -10.34 28.28
C ASP A 238 23.72 -11.26 27.79
N ALA A 239 24.42 -11.92 28.71
CA ALA A 239 25.55 -12.78 28.37
C ALA A 239 25.21 -13.93 27.38
N SER A 240 23.92 -14.21 27.12
CA SER A 240 23.45 -15.18 26.12
C SER A 240 23.30 -14.59 24.72
N GLY A 241 23.35 -13.26 24.57
CA GLY A 241 23.11 -12.57 23.30
C GLY A 241 21.64 -12.25 23.04
N GLU A 242 20.73 -12.53 23.97
CA GLU A 242 19.31 -12.17 23.89
C GLU A 242 19.00 -10.84 24.58
N LEU A 243 18.23 -9.98 23.91
CA LEU A 243 17.67 -8.74 24.44
C LEU A 243 16.40 -9.00 25.26
N LYS A 244 16.38 -8.69 26.56
CA LYS A 244 15.19 -8.92 27.41
C LYS A 244 14.13 -7.86 27.19
N PHE A 245 12.88 -8.21 27.50
CA PHE A 245 11.73 -7.31 27.36
C PHE A 245 11.93 -5.93 28.05
N PRO A 246 12.48 -5.83 29.28
CA PRO A 246 12.72 -4.53 29.90
C PRO A 246 13.74 -3.68 29.13
N GLU A 247 14.79 -4.29 28.59
CA GLU A 247 15.83 -3.62 27.79
C GLU A 247 15.27 -3.16 26.44
N PHE A 248 14.45 -4.00 25.81
CA PHE A 248 13.70 -3.66 24.60
C PHE A 248 12.78 -2.45 24.79
N VAL A 249 12.10 -2.36 25.93
CA VAL A 249 11.24 -1.22 26.26
C VAL A 249 12.07 0.06 26.40
N VAL A 250 13.23 0.01 27.06
CA VAL A 250 14.12 1.16 27.21
C VAL A 250 14.64 1.62 25.84
N ALA A 251 15.20 0.72 25.03
CA ALA A 251 15.70 1.05 23.70
C ALA A 251 14.61 1.62 22.79
N THR A 252 13.39 1.08 22.86
CA THR A 252 12.25 1.60 22.09
C THR A 252 11.86 3.00 22.55
N ASN A 253 11.84 3.26 23.86
CA ASN A 253 11.54 4.58 24.42
C ASN A 253 12.60 5.61 24.02
N ASP A 254 13.88 5.24 24.04
CA ASP A 254 14.99 6.13 23.66
C ASP A 254 14.92 6.50 22.17
N ILE A 255 14.57 5.54 21.31
CA ILE A 255 14.29 5.81 19.88
C ILE A 255 13.09 6.74 19.75
N CYS A 256 12.01 6.49 20.47
CA CYS A 256 10.80 7.32 20.42
C CYS A 256 11.08 8.75 20.90
N GLU A 257 11.89 8.93 21.93
CA GLU A 257 12.31 10.24 22.44
C GLU A 257 13.18 10.97 21.42
N ALA A 258 14.19 10.29 20.85
CA ALA A 258 15.06 10.86 19.81
C ALA A 258 14.27 11.30 18.57
N LEU A 259 13.16 10.62 18.28
CA LEU A 259 12.27 10.90 17.17
C LEU A 259 11.13 11.87 17.51
N SER A 260 11.01 12.30 18.76
CA SER A 260 9.89 13.13 19.24
C SER A 260 8.53 12.52 18.88
N VAL A 261 8.39 11.20 19.04
CA VAL A 261 7.14 10.45 18.85
C VAL A 261 6.69 9.88 20.21
N PRO A 262 5.37 9.74 20.42
CA PRO A 262 4.88 9.19 21.69
C PRO A 262 5.33 7.74 21.83
N ALA A 263 5.87 7.41 23.01
CA ALA A 263 6.29 6.06 23.34
C ALA A 263 5.09 5.08 23.31
N PRO A 264 5.22 3.89 22.68
CA PRO A 264 4.19 2.87 22.69
C PRO A 264 3.85 2.39 24.10
N THR A 265 2.64 1.88 24.30
CA THR A 265 2.30 1.33 25.62
C THR A 265 3.02 0.01 25.86
N ALA A 266 3.22 -0.36 27.13
CA ALA A 266 3.83 -1.65 27.47
C ALA A 266 3.05 -2.86 26.88
N GLY A 267 1.73 -2.71 26.65
CA GLY A 267 0.92 -3.71 25.97
C GLY A 267 1.24 -3.83 24.48
N ASP A 268 1.41 -2.71 23.79
CA ASP A 268 1.80 -2.68 22.38
C ASP A 268 3.19 -3.31 22.18
N LEU A 269 4.13 -2.99 23.09
CA LEU A 269 5.48 -3.54 23.06
C LEU A 269 5.50 -5.05 23.31
N LYS A 270 4.66 -5.58 24.22
CA LYS A 270 4.56 -7.04 24.43
C LYS A 270 4.09 -7.78 23.18
N ASN A 271 3.13 -7.22 22.45
CA ASN A 271 2.61 -7.84 21.23
C ASN A 271 3.66 -7.91 20.11
N ILE A 272 4.61 -6.97 20.10
CA ILE A 272 5.67 -6.90 19.09
C ILE A 272 6.89 -7.70 19.53
N PHE A 273 7.20 -7.74 20.83
CA PHE A 273 8.42 -8.34 21.37
C PHE A 273 8.61 -9.80 21.00
N HIS A 274 7.53 -10.61 20.94
CA HIS A 274 7.60 -12.01 20.51
C HIS A 274 8.02 -12.21 19.04
N VAL A 275 8.05 -11.14 18.25
CA VAL A 275 8.38 -11.14 16.82
C VAL A 275 9.72 -10.43 16.55
N VAL A 276 10.30 -9.79 17.56
CA VAL A 276 11.60 -9.15 17.45
C VAL A 276 12.65 -10.24 17.56
N ASP A 277 13.49 -10.33 16.53
CA ASP A 277 14.62 -11.24 16.55
C ASP A 277 15.70 -10.67 17.48
N THR A 278 15.83 -11.28 18.65
CA THR A 278 16.75 -10.81 19.69
C THR A 278 18.10 -11.53 19.64
N ASP A 279 18.29 -12.50 18.75
CA ASP A 279 19.53 -13.30 18.65
C ASP A 279 20.62 -12.65 17.79
N GLY A 280 20.32 -11.49 17.20
CA GLY A 280 21.25 -10.72 16.37
C GLY A 280 21.44 -11.27 14.96
N THR A 281 20.59 -12.17 14.48
CA THR A 281 20.64 -12.69 13.10
C THR A 281 19.83 -11.88 12.08
N GLY A 282 18.98 -10.94 12.52
CA GLY A 282 18.40 -9.89 11.67
C GLY A 282 16.91 -9.67 11.87
#